data_AF-A0AAU7YX25-F1
#
_entry.id   AF-A0AAU7YX25-F1
#
_cell.length_a   1.000
_cell.length_b   1.000
_cell.length_c   1.000
_cell.angle_alpha   90.00
_cell.angle_beta   90.00
_cell.angle_gamma   90.00
#
_symmetry.space_group_name_H-M   'P 1'
#
loop_
_entity.id
_entity.type
_entity.pdbx_description
1 polymer ?
#
loop_
_entity_poly.entity_id
_entity_poly.type
_entity_poly.pdbx_seq_one_letter_code
_entity_poly.pdbx_strand_id
1 'polypeptide(L)'
;MRVLRLGVIGAVLMVGVSGRVSGGQLQQIQQGQHFPGQVREPDDVNPNIDQHRLEQQESIRSTERQKRLVADTDKLLALATDLKQQVDKTNKNILSVDVIKKADEIEKLAHSVKERMKG
;
A
#
# COMPACT_ATOMS: atom_id res chain seq x y z
N MET A 1 -47.09 -1.24 1.69
CA MET A 1 -46.85 0.01 0.95
C MET A 1 -45.45 0.49 1.29
N ARG A 2 -44.59 0.65 0.28
CA ARG A 2 -43.22 1.12 0.39
C ARG A 2 -43.21 2.65 0.28
N VAL A 3 -42.55 3.34 1.22
CA VAL A 3 -42.19 4.77 1.09
C VAL A 3 -40.72 4.87 1.53
N LEU A 4 -39.77 4.71 0.61
CA LEU A 4 -39.13 5.77 -0.18
C LEU A 4 -38.60 6.93 0.70
N ARG A 5 -37.31 6.86 1.04
CA ARG A 5 -36.52 8.02 1.46
C ARG A 5 -35.30 8.14 0.55
N LEU A 6 -35.49 8.87 -0.56
CA LEU A 6 -34.46 9.73 -1.15
C LEU A 6 -34.13 10.79 -0.09
N GLY A 7 -32.91 11.19 0.22
CA GLY A 7 -31.71 11.43 -0.56
C GLY A 7 -31.11 12.71 0.05
N VAL A 8 -29.80 12.91 -0.04
CA VAL A 8 -29.11 14.20 -0.24
C VAL A 8 -27.62 13.96 -0.03
N ILE A 9 -26.95 14.07 -1.16
CA ILE A 9 -25.52 14.15 -1.40
C ILE A 9 -24.96 15.39 -0.68
N GLY A 10 -23.87 15.21 0.07
CA GLY A 10 -23.06 16.31 0.59
C GLY A 10 -21.61 16.14 0.13
N ALA A 11 -21.36 16.46 -1.14
CA ALA A 11 -20.00 16.56 -1.67
C ALA A 11 -19.34 17.84 -1.13
N VAL A 12 -18.40 17.69 -0.19
CA VAL A 12 -17.54 18.78 0.26
C VAL A 12 -16.24 18.70 -0.53
N LEU A 13 -16.17 19.48 -1.60
CA LEU A 13 -14.94 19.81 -2.33
C LEU A 13 -14.19 20.89 -1.54
N MET A 14 -13.17 20.50 -0.77
CA MET A 14 -12.20 21.44 -0.23
C MET A 14 -11.00 21.54 -1.17
N VAL A 15 -10.95 22.68 -1.85
CA VAL A 15 -9.85 23.15 -2.69
C VAL A 15 -8.61 23.38 -1.82
N GLY A 16 -7.59 22.55 -2.03
CA GLY A 16 -6.25 22.75 -1.46
C GLY A 16 -5.31 23.31 -2.51
N VAL A 17 -5.16 24.64 -2.56
CA VAL A 17 -4.07 25.32 -3.28
C VAL A 17 -2.76 25.03 -2.54
N SER A 18 -1.79 24.42 -3.20
CA SER A 18 -0.39 24.39 -2.75
C SER A 18 0.48 24.96 -3.87
N GLY A 19 0.93 26.19 -3.64
CA GLY A 19 1.87 26.89 -4.50
C GLY A 19 3.21 26.15 -4.56
N ARG A 20 3.75 26.02 -5.77
CA ARG A 20 5.12 25.54 -5.98
C ARG A 20 6.07 26.72 -5.81
N VAL A 21 6.90 26.68 -4.78
CA VAL A 21 8.05 27.58 -4.65
C VAL A 21 9.17 27.06 -5.55
N SER A 22 9.60 27.90 -6.48
CA SER A 22 10.72 27.67 -7.38
C SER A 22 12.00 28.09 -6.66
N GLY A 23 13.03 27.24 -6.66
CA GLY A 23 14.33 27.54 -6.06
C GLY A 23 15.47 26.79 -6.76
N GLY A 24 16.38 27.57 -7.36
CA GLY A 24 17.77 27.29 -7.79
C GLY A 24 18.13 25.89 -8.24
N GLN A 25 18.46 25.66 -9.53
CA GLN A 25 19.76 25.99 -10.12
C GLN A 25 20.94 25.69 -9.18
N LEU A 26 21.63 24.57 -9.41
CA LEU A 26 23.07 24.59 -9.66
C LEU A 26 23.47 23.32 -10.42
N GLN A 27 24.12 23.60 -11.54
CA GLN A 27 24.69 22.70 -12.52
C GLN A 27 26.13 22.47 -12.10
N GLN A 28 26.50 21.25 -11.72
CA GLN A 28 27.90 20.89 -11.51
C GLN A 28 28.40 20.01 -12.65
N ILE A 29 29.31 20.62 -13.39
CA ILE A 29 30.15 20.07 -14.45
C ILE A 29 31.26 19.24 -13.78
N GLN A 30 31.64 18.09 -14.35
CA GLN A 30 32.99 17.81 -14.91
C GLN A 30 33.36 16.30 -14.92
N GLN A 31 33.31 15.73 -16.12
CA GLN A 31 34.30 14.90 -16.83
C GLN A 31 34.97 13.67 -16.16
N GLY A 32 34.75 12.50 -16.80
CA GLY A 32 35.60 11.32 -16.73
C GLY A 32 35.54 10.51 -18.04
N GLN A 33 36.53 10.73 -18.90
CA GLN A 33 37.10 9.92 -19.99
C GLN A 33 36.22 9.09 -20.95
N HIS A 34 36.29 9.47 -22.24
CA HIS A 34 35.84 8.70 -23.41
C HIS A 34 36.80 7.55 -23.76
N PHE A 35 36.24 6.35 -24.00
CA PHE A 35 36.84 5.27 -24.80
C PHE A 35 36.15 5.23 -26.18
N PRO A 36 36.86 4.95 -27.30
CA PRO A 36 36.29 4.99 -28.63
C PRO A 36 35.62 3.65 -28.99
N GLY A 37 34.46 3.70 -29.65
CA GLY A 37 33.99 2.59 -30.48
C GLY A 37 32.88 1.72 -29.89
N GLN A 38 31.73 2.31 -29.58
CA GLN A 38 30.45 1.67 -29.88
C GLN A 38 29.39 2.78 -29.94
N VAL A 39 29.01 3.15 -31.16
CA VAL A 39 27.75 3.85 -31.39
C VAL A 39 26.66 2.84 -30.98
N ARG A 40 26.25 2.87 -29.71
CA ARG A 40 24.90 2.46 -29.37
C ARG A 40 24.05 3.59 -29.90
N GLU A 41 23.44 3.35 -31.06
CA GLU A 41 22.25 4.07 -31.48
C GLU A 41 21.39 4.28 -30.23
N PRO A 42 20.99 5.52 -29.91
CA PRO A 42 19.90 5.71 -28.98
C PRO A 42 18.70 5.06 -29.68
N ASP A 43 18.33 3.85 -29.25
CA ASP A 43 17.02 3.29 -29.53
C ASP A 43 16.03 4.44 -29.31
N ASP A 44 15.31 4.82 -30.36
CA ASP A 44 14.28 5.84 -30.30
C ASP A 44 13.38 5.52 -29.11
N VAL A 45 13.60 6.24 -28.00
CA VAL A 45 12.83 6.14 -26.78
C VAL A 45 11.46 6.65 -27.15
N ASN A 46 10.60 5.78 -27.68
CA ASN A 46 9.22 6.12 -27.97
C ASN A 46 8.55 6.33 -26.61
N PRO A 47 8.35 7.58 -26.17
CA PRO A 47 7.96 7.87 -24.79
C PRO A 47 6.59 7.26 -24.46
N ASN A 48 5.80 6.92 -25.48
CA ASN A 48 4.50 6.29 -25.37
C ASN A 48 4.58 4.80 -24.96
N ILE A 49 5.58 4.06 -25.45
CA ILE A 49 5.78 2.64 -25.07
C ILE A 49 6.27 2.56 -23.63
N ASP A 50 7.17 3.45 -23.22
CA ASP A 50 7.67 3.49 -21.85
C ASP A 50 6.57 3.89 -20.86
N GLN A 51 5.73 4.85 -21.22
CA GLN A 51 4.59 5.25 -20.39
C GLN A 51 3.59 4.11 -20.16
N HIS A 52 3.18 3.38 -21.20
CA HIS A 52 2.28 2.24 -21.05
C HIS A 52 2.88 1.10 -20.21
N ARG A 53 4.20 0.87 -20.30
CA ARG A 53 4.89 -0.14 -19.47
C ARG A 53 4.96 0.27 -18.00
N LEU A 54 5.17 1.55 -17.71
CA LEU A 54 5.15 2.11 -16.36
C LEU A 54 3.76 1.99 -15.74
N GLU A 55 2.71 2.38 -16.48
CA GLU A 55 1.31 2.28 -16.05
C GLU A 55 0.89 0.82 -15.78
N GLN A 56 1.26 -0.11 -16.65
CA GLN A 56 1.02 -1.54 -16.43
C GLN A 56 1.75 -2.05 -15.18
N GLN A 57 3.00 -1.65 -14.96
CA GLN A 57 3.72 -2.03 -13.74
C GLN A 57 3.09 -1.45 -12.48
N GLU A 58 2.64 -0.20 -12.51
CA GLU A 58 1.96 0.44 -11.38
C GLU A 58 0.63 -0.25 -11.05
N SER A 59 -0.18 -0.55 -12.07
CA SER A 59 -1.45 -1.27 -11.89
C SER A 59 -1.27 -2.70 -11.39
N ILE A 60 -0.23 -3.40 -11.83
CA ILE A 60 0.11 -4.72 -11.28
C ILE A 60 0.52 -4.60 -9.82
N ARG A 61 1.38 -3.63 -9.47
CA ARG A 61 1.82 -3.41 -8.09
C ARG A 61 0.65 -3.04 -7.16
N SER A 62 -0.28 -2.20 -7.60
CA SER A 62 -1.45 -1.83 -6.80
C SER A 62 -2.40 -3.02 -6.59
N THR A 63 -2.63 -3.81 -7.64
CA THR A 63 -3.46 -5.02 -7.57
C THR A 63 -2.85 -6.05 -6.62
N GLU A 64 -1.55 -6.32 -6.73
CA GLU A 64 -0.87 -7.26 -5.84
C GLU A 64 -0.88 -6.78 -4.39
N ARG A 65 -0.70 -5.47 -4.15
CA ARG A 65 -0.84 -4.89 -2.81
C ARG A 65 -2.25 -5.13 -2.24
N GLN A 66 -3.29 -4.89 -3.04
CA GLN A 66 -4.67 -5.10 -2.64
C GLN A 66 -4.97 -6.55 -2.31
N LYS A 67 -4.55 -7.50 -3.17
CA LYS A 67 -4.72 -8.93 -2.92
C LYS A 67 -4.10 -9.35 -1.59
N ARG A 68 -2.87 -8.89 -1.33
CA ARG A 68 -2.20 -9.22 -0.07
C ARG A 68 -2.85 -8.56 1.14
N LEU A 69 -3.37 -7.34 1.01
CA LEU A 69 -4.15 -6.69 2.08
C LEU A 69 -5.40 -7.48 2.44
N VAL A 70 -6.14 -7.96 1.44
CA VAL A 70 -7.32 -8.81 1.66
C VAL A 70 -6.91 -10.09 2.38
N ALA A 71 -5.91 -10.81 1.87
CA ALA A 71 -5.44 -12.05 2.47
C ALA A 71 -4.95 -11.87 3.93
N ASP A 72 -4.20 -10.80 4.21
CA ASP A 72 -3.71 -10.51 5.55
C ASP A 72 -4.86 -10.16 6.51
N THR A 73 -5.89 -9.45 6.02
CA THR A 73 -7.07 -9.10 6.83
C THR A 73 -7.94 -10.34 7.13
N ASP A 74 -8.10 -11.23 6.15
CA ASP A 74 -8.81 -12.51 6.34
C ASP A 74 -8.08 -13.37 7.39
N LYS A 75 -6.75 -13.44 7.31
CA LYS A 75 -5.92 -14.14 8.30
C LYS A 75 -6.07 -13.51 9.69
N LEU A 76 -6.09 -12.17 9.77
CA LEU A 76 -6.27 -11.45 11.03
C LEU A 76 -7.63 -11.75 11.67
N LEU A 77 -8.70 -11.78 10.86
CA LEU A 77 -10.04 -12.14 11.33
C LEU A 77 -10.09 -13.59 11.86
N ALA A 78 -9.46 -14.52 11.15
CA ALA A 78 -9.38 -15.92 11.57
C ALA A 78 -8.63 -16.08 12.90
N LEU A 79 -7.46 -15.47 13.03
CA LEU A 79 -6.67 -15.51 14.26
C LEU A 79 -7.40 -14.86 15.44
N ALA A 80 -8.05 -13.72 15.23
CA ALA A 80 -8.82 -13.04 16.27
C ALA A 80 -10.01 -13.88 16.75
N THR A 81 -10.69 -14.56 15.82
CA THR A 81 -11.80 -15.46 16.13
C THR A 81 -11.32 -16.67 16.94
N ASP A 82 -10.22 -17.29 16.53
CA ASP A 82 -9.61 -18.41 17.26
C ASP A 82 -9.12 -17.98 18.65
N LEU A 83 -8.45 -16.83 18.76
CA LEU A 83 -8.03 -16.26 20.04
C LEU A 83 -9.24 -16.07 20.97
N LYS A 84 -10.34 -15.50 20.47
CA LYS A 84 -11.59 -15.36 21.23
C LYS A 84 -12.10 -16.72 21.72
N GLN A 85 -12.17 -17.73 20.85
CA GLN A 85 -12.64 -19.05 21.24
C GLN A 85 -11.75 -19.70 22.30
N GLN A 86 -10.44 -19.51 22.22
CA GLN A 86 -9.50 -20.04 23.21
C GLN A 86 -9.68 -19.34 24.56
N VAL A 87 -9.80 -18.02 24.57
CA VAL A 87 -10.07 -17.24 25.80
C VAL A 87 -11.42 -17.63 26.41
N ASP A 88 -12.47 -17.76 25.60
CA ASP A 88 -13.82 -18.14 26.07
C ASP A 88 -13.85 -19.55 26.69
N LYS A 89 -12.95 -20.46 26.26
CA LYS A 89 -12.81 -21.82 26.81
C LYS A 89 -11.93 -21.89 28.05
N THR A 90 -11.08 -20.89 28.29
CA THR A 90 -10.19 -20.86 29.47
C THR A 90 -10.94 -20.40 30.73
N ASN A 91 -10.57 -20.96 31.90
CA ASN A 91 -11.05 -20.44 33.17
C ASN A 91 -10.46 -19.04 33.40
N LYS A 92 -11.25 -18.11 33.96
CA LYS A 92 -10.96 -16.65 34.08
C LYS A 92 -9.58 -16.27 34.65
N ASN A 93 -8.86 -17.21 35.27
CA ASN A 93 -7.58 -16.97 35.95
C ASN A 93 -6.39 -17.69 35.30
N ILE A 94 -6.57 -18.36 34.16
CA ILE A 94 -5.49 -19.10 33.49
C ILE A 94 -5.50 -18.77 32.00
N LEU A 95 -4.59 -17.88 31.59
CA LEU A 95 -4.31 -17.64 30.17
C LEU A 95 -3.22 -18.62 29.73
N SER A 96 -3.43 -19.35 28.63
CA SER A 96 -2.40 -20.25 28.11
C SER A 96 -1.29 -19.46 27.42
N VAL A 97 -0.08 -20.02 27.41
CA VAL A 97 1.06 -19.47 26.65
C VAL A 97 0.73 -19.39 25.15
N ASP A 98 -0.11 -20.30 24.64
CA ASP A 98 -0.53 -20.31 23.24
C ASP A 98 -1.44 -19.12 22.89
N VAL A 99 -2.33 -18.73 23.81
CA VAL A 99 -3.16 -17.53 23.66
C VAL A 99 -2.29 -16.27 23.58
N ILE A 100 -1.24 -16.18 24.43
CA ILE A 100 -0.30 -15.05 24.39
C ILE A 100 0.44 -14.99 23.05
N LYS A 101 1.02 -16.11 22.61
CA LYS A 101 1.73 -16.17 21.32
C LYS A 101 0.84 -15.80 20.13
N LYS A 102 -0.43 -16.18 20.19
CA LYS A 102 -1.40 -15.85 19.14
C LYS A 102 -1.77 -14.36 19.16
N ALA A 103 -1.89 -13.75 20.34
CA ALA A 103 -2.06 -12.32 20.47
C ALA A 103 -0.87 -11.55 19.85
N ASP A 104 0.36 -11.99 20.10
CA ASP A 104 1.56 -11.39 19.49
C ASP A 104 1.57 -11.52 17.96
N GLU A 105 1.11 -12.66 17.42
CA GLU A 105 0.97 -12.85 15.97
C GLU A 105 -0.05 -11.88 15.38
N ILE A 106 -1.20 -11.70 16.06
CA ILE A 106 -2.25 -10.75 15.66
C ILE A 106 -1.70 -9.32 15.66
N GLU A 107 -0.96 -8.92 16.70
CA GLU A 107 -0.37 -7.57 16.78
C GLU A 107 0.57 -7.31 15.60
N LYS A 108 1.49 -8.24 15.33
CA LYS A 108 2.45 -8.11 14.21
C LYS A 108 1.74 -8.04 12.86
N LEU A 109 0.74 -8.89 12.65
CA LEU A 109 -0.04 -8.90 11.42
C LEU A 109 -0.86 -7.60 11.27
N ALA A 110 -1.50 -7.15 12.35
CA ALA A 110 -2.26 -5.90 12.36
C ALA A 110 -1.38 -4.70 12.01
N HIS A 111 -0.17 -4.66 12.57
CA HIS A 111 0.81 -3.62 12.24
C HIS A 111 1.21 -3.67 10.77
N SER A 112 1.52 -4.86 10.24
CA SER A 112 1.86 -5.05 8.82
C SER A 112 0.73 -4.62 7.88
N VAL A 113 -0.53 -4.98 8.20
CA VAL A 113 -1.71 -4.55 7.44
C VAL A 113 -1.82 -3.03 7.44
N LYS A 114 -1.73 -2.41 8.62
CA LYS A 114 -1.79 -0.95 8.77
C LYS A 114 -0.72 -0.24 7.93
N GLU A 115 0.53 -0.69 7.98
CA GLU A 115 1.60 -0.06 7.20
C GLU A 115 1.38 -0.24 5.70
N ARG A 116 0.92 -1.42 5.24
CA ARG A 116 0.63 -1.64 3.82
C ARG A 116 -0.55 -0.81 3.30
N MET A 117 -1.53 -0.48 4.16
CA MET A 117 -2.66 0.39 3.80
C MET A 117 -2.27 1.85 3.57
N LYS A 118 -1.12 2.32 4.09
CA LYS A 118 -0.67 3.71 3.92
C LYS A 118 -0.10 4.02 2.54
N GLY A 119 0.28 2.99 1.77
CA GLY A 119 0.92 3.15 0.45
C GLY A 119 2.43 2.96 0.49
#